data_AF-A0A853JPR2-F1
#
_entry.id   AF-A0A853JPR2-F1
#
_cell.length_a   1.000
_cell.length_b   1.000
_cell.length_c   1.000
_cell.angle_alpha   90.00
_cell.angle_beta   90.00
_cell.angle_gamma   90.00
#
_symmetry.space_group_name_H-M   'P 1'
#
loop_
_entity.id
_entity.type
_entity.pdbx_description
1 polymer ?
#
loop_
_entity_poly.entity_id
_entity_poly.type
_entity_poly.pdbx_seq_one_letter_code
_entity_poly.pdbx_strand_id
1 'polypeptide(L)'
;MAFGNKEDKQQKKEERAKAKAESVGENGKAIYHYAKRKCDLKEKDGNIHVIMLNSFSMLGNQVSACDSKYTNEIDAFVSLMQEDGYEIIDIKFNVLRDQGMTGAREGFYTLITYK
;
A
#
# COMPACT_ATOMS: atom_id res chain seq x y z
N MET A 1 -1.74 -27.07 34.17
CA MET A 1 -1.05 -26.05 33.36
C MET A 1 -1.23 -26.42 31.89
N ALA A 2 -1.98 -25.63 31.12
CA ALA A 2 -2.30 -25.96 29.73
C ALA A 2 -1.13 -25.57 28.80
N PHE A 3 -0.39 -26.57 28.32
CA PHE A 3 0.57 -26.39 27.23
C PHE A 3 -0.22 -26.34 25.91
N GLY A 4 -0.59 -25.14 25.46
CA GLY A 4 -1.15 -24.98 24.10
C GLY A 4 -0.13 -25.50 23.08
N ASN A 5 -0.57 -26.43 22.22
CA ASN A 5 0.26 -27.13 21.25
C ASN A 5 0.99 -26.11 20.34
N LYS A 6 2.26 -26.36 20.03
CA LYS A 6 3.06 -25.48 19.16
C LYS A 6 2.41 -25.31 17.78
N GLU A 7 1.68 -26.32 17.33
CA GLU A 7 0.92 -26.31 16.07
C GLU A 7 -0.23 -25.31 16.12
N ASP A 8 -1.05 -25.29 17.19
CA ASP A 8 -2.14 -24.33 17.37
C ASP A 8 -1.64 -22.88 17.37
N LYS A 9 -0.45 -22.64 17.94
CA LYS A 9 0.18 -21.30 17.96
C LYS A 9 0.68 -20.89 16.57
N GLN A 10 1.18 -21.83 15.78
CA GLN A 10 1.67 -21.58 14.43
C GLN A 10 0.50 -21.30 13.48
N GLN A 11 -0.55 -22.12 13.53
CA GLN A 11 -1.74 -21.97 12.70
C GLN A 11 -2.45 -20.64 12.97
N LYS A 12 -2.60 -20.27 14.25
CA LYS A 12 -3.16 -18.97 14.65
C LYS A 12 -2.30 -17.77 14.21
N LYS A 13 -0.98 -17.95 14.09
CA LYS A 13 -0.07 -16.90 13.60
C LYS A 13 -0.23 -16.72 12.09
N GLU A 14 -0.38 -17.81 11.34
CA GLU A 14 -0.62 -17.80 9.89
C GLU A 14 -1.98 -17.18 9.53
N GLU A 15 -3.05 -17.54 10.25
CA GLU A 15 -4.38 -16.93 10.08
C GLU A 15 -4.35 -15.42 10.32
N ARG A 16 -3.67 -14.96 11.36
CA ARG A 16 -3.50 -13.53 11.65
C ARG A 16 -2.67 -12.81 10.60
N ALA A 17 -1.62 -13.45 10.08
CA ALA A 17 -0.81 -12.88 9.01
C ALA A 17 -1.62 -12.74 7.71
N LYS A 18 -2.44 -13.75 7.39
CA LYS A 18 -3.34 -13.74 6.23
C LYS A 18 -4.42 -12.66 6.35
N ALA A 19 -5.13 -12.60 7.48
CA ALA A 19 -6.13 -11.57 7.74
C ALA A 19 -5.54 -10.14 7.68
N LYS A 20 -4.30 -9.97 8.16
CA LYS A 20 -3.58 -8.69 8.06
C LYS A 20 -3.21 -8.36 6.61
N ALA A 21 -2.75 -9.33 5.82
CA ALA A 21 -2.44 -9.13 4.41
C ALA A 21 -3.70 -8.75 3.61
N GLU A 22 -4.81 -9.45 3.86
CA GLU A 22 -6.13 -9.13 3.28
C GLU A 22 -6.56 -7.70 3.65
N SER A 23 -6.47 -7.29 4.92
CA SER A 23 -6.82 -5.93 5.34
C SER A 23 -5.97 -4.82 4.70
N VAL A 24 -4.71 -5.12 4.37
CA VAL A 24 -3.81 -4.15 3.72
C VAL A 24 -4.16 -4.04 2.23
N GLY A 25 -4.48 -5.15 1.57
CA GLY A 25 -4.99 -5.11 0.20
C GLY A 25 -6.29 -4.30 0.10
N GLU A 26 -7.20 -4.48 1.06
CA GLU A 26 -8.43 -3.69 1.16
C GLU A 26 -8.17 -2.18 1.33
N ASN A 27 -7.09 -1.78 2.03
CA ASN A 27 -6.70 -0.36 2.11
C ASN A 27 -6.29 0.20 0.75
N GLY A 28 -5.50 -0.52 -0.05
CA GLY A 28 -5.12 -0.08 -1.39
C GLY A 28 -6.34 0.14 -2.30
N LYS A 29 -7.32 -0.77 -2.23
CA LYS A 29 -8.61 -0.63 -2.94
C LYS A 29 -9.42 0.58 -2.45
N ALA A 30 -9.45 0.81 -1.13
CA ALA A 30 -10.13 1.97 -0.56
C ALA A 30 -9.50 3.29 -1.03
N ILE A 31 -8.16 3.36 -1.10
CA ILE A 31 -7.43 4.52 -1.64
C ILE A 31 -7.79 4.74 -3.10
N TYR A 32 -7.88 3.68 -3.90
CA TYR A 32 -8.32 3.77 -5.31
C TYR A 32 -9.71 4.36 -5.47
N HIS A 33 -10.69 3.83 -4.75
CA HIS A 33 -12.06 4.35 -4.82
C HIS A 33 -12.18 5.77 -4.25
N TYR A 34 -11.35 6.12 -3.27
CA TYR A 34 -11.24 7.51 -2.81
C TYR A 34 -10.70 8.41 -3.92
N ALA A 35 -9.60 8.02 -4.57
CA ALA A 35 -8.98 8.77 -5.66
C ALA A 35 -9.97 9.04 -6.81
N LYS A 36 -10.70 8.02 -7.27
CA LYS A 36 -11.75 8.18 -8.30
C LYS A 36 -12.80 9.22 -7.94
N ARG A 37 -13.18 9.31 -6.66
CA ARG A 37 -14.27 10.19 -6.22
C ARG A 37 -13.81 11.59 -5.80
N LYS A 38 -12.57 11.72 -5.31
CA LYS A 38 -12.13 12.89 -4.53
C LYS A 38 -10.84 13.52 -5.04
N CYS A 39 -9.99 12.77 -5.71
CA CYS A 39 -8.74 13.27 -6.27
C CYS A 39 -8.82 13.55 -7.78
N ASP A 40 -10.01 13.40 -8.36
CA ASP A 40 -10.25 13.60 -9.80
C ASP A 40 -9.30 12.74 -10.65
N LEU A 41 -9.27 11.43 -10.35
CA LEU A 41 -8.57 10.46 -11.22
C LEU A 41 -9.20 10.55 -12.61
N LYS A 42 -8.47 11.22 -13.51
CA LYS A 42 -8.93 11.54 -14.86
C LYS A 42 -9.28 10.29 -15.63
N GLU A 43 -10.38 10.37 -16.37
CA GLU A 43 -10.78 9.35 -17.32
C GLU A 43 -9.73 9.18 -18.42
N LYS A 44 -9.78 8.03 -19.09
CA LYS A 44 -8.89 7.69 -20.21
C LYS A 44 -9.24 8.55 -21.42
N ASP A 45 -8.55 9.66 -21.57
CA ASP A 45 -8.71 10.63 -22.67
C ASP A 45 -7.53 10.61 -23.65
N GLY A 46 -6.56 9.72 -23.44
CA GLY A 46 -5.34 9.62 -24.24
C GLY A 46 -4.26 10.65 -23.89
N ASN A 47 -4.52 11.53 -22.91
CA ASN A 47 -3.51 12.43 -22.35
C ASN A 47 -2.74 11.74 -21.21
N ILE A 48 -1.59 12.32 -20.87
CA ILE A 48 -0.80 11.88 -19.72
C ILE A 48 -1.33 12.59 -18.48
N HIS A 49 -1.66 11.81 -17.46
CA HIS A 49 -2.13 12.28 -16.17
C HIS A 49 -1.21 11.81 -15.05
N VAL A 50 -1.34 12.45 -13.90
CA VAL A 50 -0.58 12.10 -12.70
C VAL A 50 -1.49 12.02 -11.49
N ILE A 51 -1.20 11.09 -10.59
CA ILE A 51 -1.79 11.05 -9.26
C ILE A 51 -0.72 10.82 -8.21
N MET A 52 -0.77 11.59 -7.13
CA MET A 52 0.12 11.43 -5.98
C MET A 52 -0.62 10.75 -4.84
N LEU A 53 -0.03 9.68 -4.33
CA LEU A 53 -0.50 8.93 -3.16
C LEU A 53 0.45 9.18 -1.98
N ASN A 54 -0.15 9.37 -0.81
CA ASN A 54 0.59 9.50 0.45
C ASN A 54 0.32 8.24 1.28
N SER A 55 1.39 7.57 1.71
CA SER A 55 1.28 6.37 2.56
C SER A 55 2.36 6.36 3.63
N PHE A 56 2.19 5.51 4.64
CA PHE A 56 3.13 5.36 5.75
C PHE A 56 3.59 3.92 5.87
N SER A 57 4.91 3.75 5.95
CA SER A 57 5.58 2.49 6.24
C SER A 57 5.27 2.00 7.65
N MET A 58 5.33 0.67 7.82
CA MET A 58 5.33 0.03 9.14
C MET A 58 6.75 -0.19 9.68
N LEU A 59 7.77 -0.09 8.83
CA LEU A 59 9.16 -0.34 9.18
C LEU A 59 9.80 0.92 9.77
N GLY A 60 9.92 0.96 11.09
CA GLY A 60 10.54 2.07 11.82
C GLY A 60 12.06 1.98 12.01
N ASN A 61 12.77 1.18 11.21
CA ASN A 61 14.25 1.07 11.07
C ASN A 61 14.66 -0.39 10.76
N GLN A 62 14.52 -0.87 9.53
CA GLN A 62 15.05 -2.18 9.12
C GLN A 62 15.68 -2.06 7.73
N VAL A 63 16.99 -2.28 7.63
CA VAL A 63 17.81 -2.08 6.41
C VAL A 63 17.61 -3.21 5.37
N SER A 64 16.77 -4.22 5.67
CA SER A 64 16.72 -5.45 4.84
C SER A 64 15.37 -6.17 4.83
N ALA A 65 14.26 -5.47 5.02
CA ALA A 65 12.91 -6.04 4.87
C ALA A 65 12.08 -5.24 3.86
N CYS A 66 11.27 -5.94 3.04
CA CYS A 66 10.27 -5.28 2.21
C CYS A 66 9.18 -4.68 3.11
N ASP A 67 8.84 -3.40 2.92
CA ASP A 67 7.67 -2.84 3.59
C ASP A 67 6.41 -3.41 2.95
N SER A 68 5.88 -4.47 3.55
CA SER A 68 4.71 -5.18 3.02
C SER A 68 3.47 -4.30 2.98
N LYS A 69 3.37 -3.29 3.84
CA LYS A 69 2.18 -2.43 3.89
C LYS A 69 2.19 -1.48 2.70
N TYR A 70 3.26 -0.69 2.57
CA TYR A 70 3.47 0.21 1.45
C TYR A 70 3.37 -0.54 0.12
N THR A 71 4.11 -1.66 0.01
CA THR A 71 4.15 -2.46 -1.22
C THR A 71 2.75 -2.93 -1.63
N ASN A 72 2.00 -3.55 -0.72
CA ASN A 72 0.68 -4.08 -1.05
C ASN A 72 -0.37 -2.98 -1.29
N GLU A 73 -0.28 -1.84 -0.61
CA GLU A 73 -1.19 -0.71 -0.85
C GLU A 73 -1.00 -0.11 -2.25
N ILE A 74 0.24 0.11 -2.67
CA ILE A 74 0.56 0.62 -4.01
C ILE A 74 0.25 -0.42 -5.08
N ASP A 75 0.59 -1.69 -4.86
CA ASP A 75 0.32 -2.79 -5.80
C ASP A 75 -1.17 -2.98 -6.06
N ALA A 76 -2.00 -2.98 -5.01
CA ALA A 76 -3.45 -3.08 -5.15
C ALA A 76 -4.05 -1.86 -5.88
N PHE A 77 -3.53 -0.65 -5.64
CA PHE A 77 -3.97 0.55 -6.34
C PHE A 77 -3.64 0.49 -7.83
N VAL A 78 -2.40 0.12 -8.17
CA VAL A 78 -1.92 -0.01 -9.54
C VAL A 78 -2.67 -1.12 -10.28
N SER A 79 -2.90 -2.25 -9.62
CA SER A 79 -3.68 -3.36 -10.20
C SER A 79 -5.09 -2.91 -10.59
N LEU A 80 -5.78 -2.19 -9.71
CA LEU A 80 -7.12 -1.66 -10.02
C LEU A 80 -7.11 -0.62 -11.14
N MET A 81 -6.07 0.21 -11.24
CA MET A 81 -5.91 1.10 -12.39
C MET A 81 -5.78 0.29 -13.69
N GLN A 82 -4.94 -0.73 -13.70
CA GLN A 82 -4.72 -1.57 -14.87
C GLN A 82 -5.97 -2.38 -15.24
N GLU A 83 -6.72 -2.87 -14.25
CA GLU A 83 -8.03 -3.53 -14.45
C GLU A 83 -9.07 -2.58 -15.06
N ASP A 84 -9.10 -1.31 -14.64
CA ASP A 84 -9.91 -0.25 -15.27
C ASP A 84 -9.35 0.19 -16.64
N GLY A 85 -8.23 -0.39 -17.07
CA GLY A 85 -7.63 -0.23 -18.40
C GLY A 85 -6.75 1.01 -18.57
N TYR A 86 -6.24 1.59 -17.47
CA TYR A 86 -5.22 2.63 -17.53
C TYR A 86 -3.86 2.02 -17.87
N GLU A 87 -3.06 2.75 -18.63
CA GLU A 87 -1.66 2.40 -18.91
C GLU A 87 -0.76 3.13 -17.91
N ILE A 88 0.00 2.37 -17.11
CA ILE A 88 0.97 2.96 -16.17
C ILE A 88 2.27 3.25 -16.90
N ILE A 89 2.66 4.52 -16.93
CA ILE A 89 3.86 5.00 -17.61
C ILE A 89 5.06 4.96 -16.68
N ASP A 90 4.90 5.46 -15.46
CA ASP A 90 6.00 5.55 -14.48
C ASP A 90 5.46 5.62 -13.05
N ILE A 91 6.25 5.10 -12.10
CA ILE A 91 5.99 5.20 -10.68
C ILE A 91 7.27 5.69 -10.01
N LYS A 92 7.20 6.91 -9.46
CA LYS A 92 8.30 7.50 -8.67
C LYS A 92 7.90 7.58 -7.22
N PHE A 93 8.87 7.42 -6.31
CA PHE A 93 8.65 7.60 -4.89
C PHE A 93 9.66 8.54 -4.26
N ASN A 94 9.25 9.21 -3.17
CA ASN A 94 10.12 9.95 -2.28
C ASN A 94 9.85 9.54 -0.83
N VAL A 95 10.90 9.54 -0.01
CA VAL A 95 10.84 9.14 1.40
C VAL A 95 10.88 10.39 2.28
N LEU A 96 9.88 10.51 3.14
CA LEU A 96 9.87 11.45 4.26
C LEU A 96 10.29 10.72 5.53
N ARG A 97 11.44 11.09 6.06
CA ARG A 97 11.92 10.58 7.35
C ARG A 97 11.27 11.32 8.51
N ASP A 98 11.45 10.77 9.71
CA ASP A 98 11.08 11.40 10.97
C ASP A 98 9.58 11.73 11.10
N GLN A 99 8.71 10.90 10.54
CA GLN A 99 7.25 11.08 10.56
C GLN A 99 6.60 10.42 11.80
N GLY A 100 5.41 10.91 12.16
CA GLY A 100 4.61 10.42 13.29
C GLY A 100 5.06 10.96 14.66
N MET A 101 4.26 10.74 15.72
CA MET A 101 4.50 11.32 17.05
C MET A 101 5.87 10.99 17.66
N THR A 102 6.44 9.83 17.33
CA THR A 102 7.73 9.37 17.86
C THR A 102 8.89 9.58 16.90
N GLY A 103 8.66 10.15 15.70
CA GLY A 103 9.66 10.28 14.63
C GLY A 103 10.16 8.95 14.05
N ALA A 104 9.56 7.83 14.42
CA ALA A 104 10.05 6.50 14.03
C ALA A 104 9.36 5.94 12.78
N ARG A 105 8.59 6.75 12.04
CA ARG A 105 7.93 6.31 10.80
C ARG A 105 8.51 7.00 9.60
N GLU A 106 8.56 6.27 8.50
CA GLU A 106 8.82 6.84 7.19
C GLU A 106 7.48 7.03 6.46
N GLY A 107 7.26 8.24 5.95
CA GLY A 107 6.21 8.54 4.99
C GLY A 107 6.72 8.37 3.57
N PHE A 108 5.82 8.01 2.66
CA PHE A 108 6.14 7.86 1.24
C PHE A 108 5.18 8.70 0.42
N TYR A 109 5.74 9.48 -0.49
CA TYR A 109 5.01 10.12 -1.58
C TYR A 109 5.26 9.35 -2.85
N THR A 110 4.20 8.81 -3.43
CA THR A 110 4.26 8.00 -4.65
C THR A 110 3.55 8.75 -5.76
N LEU A 111 4.27 9.15 -6.79
CA LEU A 111 3.70 9.78 -7.98
C LEU A 111 3.56 8.70 -9.07
N ILE A 112 2.32 8.44 -9.47
CA ILE A 112 1.99 7.53 -10.56
C ILE A 112 1.64 8.37 -11.77
N THR A 113 2.36 8.15 -12.87
CA THR A 113 2.07 8.75 -14.18
C THR A 113 1.37 7.72 -15.03
N TYR A 114 0.25 8.09 -15.64
CA TYR A 114 -0.63 7.15 -16.34
C TYR A 114 -1.30 7.78 -17.57
N LYS A 115 -1.94 6.93 -18.37
CA LYS A 115 -2.74 7.28 -19.56
C LYS A 115 -4.09 6.57 -19.54
#